data_AF-A0A6J7HTM3-F1
#
_entry.id   AF-A0A6J7HTM3-F1
#
_cell.length_a   1.000
_cell.length_b   1.000
_cell.length_c   1.000
_cell.angle_alpha   90.00
_cell.angle_beta   90.00
_cell.angle_gamma   90.00
#
_symmetry.space_group_name_H-M   'P 1'
#
loop_
_entity.id
_entity.type
_entity.pdbx_description
1 polymer ?
#
loop_
_entity_poly.entity_id
_entity_poly.type
_entity_poly.pdbx_seq_one_letter_code
_entity_poly.pdbx_strand_id
1 'polypeptide(L)'
;MHLRTAVLRDHRPAPRRRRGTPATYLQALARGPLAPTLPRSDRLRSGGAPQDRALYVCGCGAAFHAPVSASVDCPSCGSDQTW
;
A
#
# COMPACT_ATOMS: atom_id res chain seq x y z
N MET A 1 -72.03 17.85 37.02
CA MET A 1 -71.66 18.97 37.89
C MET A 1 -70.56 18.51 38.83
N HIS A 2 -69.57 19.38 39.08
CA HIS A 2 -68.51 19.28 40.11
C HIS A 2 -67.37 18.28 39.81
N LEU A 3 -66.07 18.56 39.99
CA LEU A 3 -65.32 19.74 40.44
C LEU A 3 -63.84 19.56 40.01
N ARG A 4 -63.13 20.69 39.95
CA ARG A 4 -61.73 20.87 39.60
C ARG A 4 -60.78 20.21 40.61
N THR A 5 -59.63 19.70 40.14
CA THR A 5 -58.36 19.76 40.88
C THR A 5 -57.19 19.90 39.91
N ALA A 6 -56.65 21.13 39.83
CA ALA A 6 -55.37 21.39 39.19
C ALA A 6 -54.25 21.01 40.17
N VAL A 7 -53.48 19.98 39.84
CA VAL A 7 -52.27 19.62 40.59
C VAL A 7 -51.15 20.54 40.09
N LEU A 8 -50.71 21.46 40.94
CA LEU A 8 -49.49 22.25 40.75
C LEU A 8 -48.33 21.29 40.53
N ARG A 9 -47.77 21.30 39.32
CA ARG A 9 -46.60 20.49 38.96
C ARG A 9 -45.36 21.15 39.52
N ASP A 10 -44.75 20.52 40.52
CA ASP A 10 -43.41 20.86 40.99
C ASP A 10 -42.42 20.76 39.83
N HIS A 11 -41.93 21.91 39.37
CA HIS A 11 -40.83 21.99 38.43
C HIS A 11 -39.51 21.73 39.18
N ARG A 12 -39.22 20.46 39.43
CA ARG A 12 -37.91 20.02 39.91
C ARG A 12 -36.89 20.27 38.78
N PRO A 13 -35.85 21.10 38.97
CA PRO A 13 -34.87 21.31 37.92
C PRO A 13 -34.08 20.02 37.68
N ALA A 14 -34.02 19.58 36.43
CA ALA A 14 -33.29 18.39 36.04
C ALA A 14 -31.77 18.58 36.26
N PRO A 15 -31.04 17.54 36.68
CA PRO A 15 -29.59 17.64 36.85
C PRO A 15 -28.93 17.90 35.48
N ARG A 16 -28.11 18.96 35.41
CA ARG A 16 -27.31 19.30 34.23
C ARG A 16 -26.40 18.12 33.87
N ARG A 17 -26.72 17.43 32.77
CA ARG A 17 -25.84 16.43 32.16
C ARG A 17 -24.50 17.10 31.85
N ARG A 18 -23.45 16.69 32.56
CA ARG A 18 -22.06 17.05 32.24
C ARG A 18 -21.79 16.54 30.82
N ARG A 19 -21.62 17.46 29.86
CA ARG A 19 -21.15 17.10 28.53
C ARG A 19 -19.72 16.62 28.69
N GLY A 20 -19.49 15.33 28.48
CA GLY A 20 -18.15 14.76 28.45
C GLY A 20 -17.33 15.51 27.40
N THR A 21 -16.14 15.96 27.79
CA THR A 21 -15.19 16.59 26.89
C THR A 21 -14.73 15.57 25.83
N PRO A 22 -14.67 15.93 24.54
CA PRO A 22 -14.28 15.01 23.44
C PRO A 22 -12.78 14.69 23.42
N ALA A 23 -12.01 15.17 24.39
CA ALA A 23 -10.55 15.03 24.43
C ALA A 23 -10.07 13.57 24.54
N THR A 24 -10.87 12.69 25.16
CA THR A 24 -10.50 11.27 25.35
C THR A 24 -10.49 10.48 24.04
N TYR A 25 -11.33 10.82 23.06
CA TYR A 25 -11.38 10.09 21.79
C TYR A 25 -10.13 10.35 20.93
N LEU A 26 -9.71 11.62 20.81
CA LEU A 26 -8.50 11.98 20.06
C LEU A 26 -7.23 11.41 20.71
N GLN A 27 -7.20 11.31 22.04
CA GLN A 27 -6.08 10.76 22.79
C GLN A 27 -5.96 9.23 22.65
N ALA A 28 -7.08 8.53 22.44
CA ALA A 28 -7.08 7.09 22.16
C ALA A 28 -6.54 6.77 20.76
N LEU A 29 -6.87 7.58 19.76
CA LEU A 29 -6.36 7.40 18.38
C LEU A 29 -4.86 7.66 18.25
N ALA A 30 -4.31 8.56 19.06
CA ALA A 30 -2.86 8.83 19.09
C ALA A 30 -2.04 7.65 19.64
N ARG A 31 -2.67 6.72 20.38
CA ARG A 31 -2.04 5.51 20.92
C ARG A 31 -2.24 4.30 19.98
N GLY A 32 -2.23 4.54 18.67
CA GLY A 32 -2.25 3.47 17.68
C GLY A 32 -1.14 2.44 17.96
N PRO A 33 -1.36 1.16 17.60
CA PRO A 33 -0.37 0.12 17.86
C PRO A 33 0.95 0.49 17.17
N LEU A 34 2.06 0.35 17.90
CA LEU A 34 3.41 0.45 17.36
C LEU A 34 3.46 -0.47 16.14
N ALA A 35 3.76 0.10 14.97
CA ALA A 35 3.83 -0.66 13.73
C ALA A 35 4.75 -1.87 13.94
N PRO A 36 4.36 -3.09 13.52
CA PRO A 36 5.27 -4.21 13.61
C PRO A 36 6.52 -3.88 12.81
N THR A 37 7.68 -3.97 13.46
CA THR A 37 8.98 -3.89 12.80
C THR A 37 9.10 -5.10 11.88
N LEU A 38 8.60 -4.98 10.65
CA LEU A 38 8.78 -6.02 9.65
C LEU A 38 10.29 -6.16 9.39
N PRO A 39 10.84 -7.38 9.38
CA PRO A 39 12.23 -7.57 9.03
C PRO A 39 12.45 -6.98 7.63
N ARG A 40 13.41 -6.06 7.54
CA ARG A 40 13.82 -5.43 6.28
C ARG A 40 14.16 -6.53 5.29
N SER A 41 13.36 -6.65 4.24
CA SER A 41 13.47 -7.70 3.22
C SER A 41 14.67 -7.45 2.30
N ASP A 42 15.89 -7.38 2.84
CA ASP A 42 17.09 -7.14 2.03
C ASP A 42 17.31 -8.27 1.00
N ARG A 43 16.80 -9.49 1.26
CA ARG A 43 16.81 -10.60 0.29
C ARG A 43 15.99 -10.35 -0.97
N LEU A 44 14.92 -9.55 -0.90
CA LEU A 44 14.10 -9.26 -2.09
C LEU A 44 14.83 -8.37 -3.10
N ARG A 45 15.89 -7.68 -2.67
CA ARG A 45 16.76 -6.88 -3.53
C ARG A 45 17.94 -7.65 -4.11
N SER A 46 18.27 -8.81 -3.52
CA SER A 46 19.38 -9.67 -3.98
C SER A 46 18.99 -10.55 -5.18
N GLY A 47 17.69 -10.79 -5.38
CA GLY A 47 17.18 -11.42 -6.60
C GLY A 47 17.20 -10.42 -7.74
N GLY A 48 18.24 -10.47 -8.57
CA GLY A 48 18.28 -9.71 -9.81
C GLY A 48 17.06 -10.03 -10.69
N ALA A 49 16.60 -9.04 -11.46
CA ALA A 49 15.47 -9.25 -12.37
C ALA A 49 15.74 -10.43 -13.32
N PRO A 50 14.70 -11.17 -13.75
CA PRO A 50 14.84 -12.19 -14.78
C PRO A 50 15.53 -11.57 -16.00
N GLN A 51 16.66 -12.14 -16.44
CA GLN A 51 17.33 -11.66 -17.66
C GLN A 51 16.57 -12.15 -18.88
N ASP A 52 15.98 -11.20 -19.62
CA ASP A 52 15.33 -11.50 -20.89
C ASP A 52 16.37 -11.89 -21.95
N ARG A 53 16.16 -13.03 -22.59
CA ARG A 53 17.06 -13.60 -23.61
C ARG A 53 16.25 -13.94 -24.85
N ALA A 54 16.72 -13.49 -26.00
CA ALA A 54 16.11 -13.78 -27.30
C ALA A 54 17.00 -14.71 -28.13
N LEU A 55 16.37 -15.43 -29.05
CA LEU A 55 17.05 -16.15 -30.13
C LEU A 55 17.25 -15.19 -31.31
N TYR A 56 18.51 -14.95 -31.66
CA TYR A 56 18.91 -14.16 -32.82
C TYR A 56 19.31 -15.08 -33.96
N VAL A 57 18.94 -14.69 -35.19
CA VAL A 57 19.41 -15.36 -36.42
C VAL A 57 20.19 -14.32 -37.22
N CYS A 58 21.48 -14.60 -37.42
CA CYS A 58 22.36 -13.75 -38.23
C CYS A 58 22.23 -14.12 -39.71
N GLY A 59 22.43 -13.14 -40.60
CA GLY A 59 22.48 -13.37 -42.05
C GLY A 59 23.58 -14.35 -42.50
N CYS A 60 24.57 -14.63 -41.65
CA CYS A 60 25.57 -15.68 -41.90
C CYS A 60 25.04 -17.11 -41.70
N GLY A 61 23.81 -17.27 -41.18
CA GLY A 61 23.17 -18.57 -40.93
C GLY A 61 23.30 -19.07 -39.48
N ALA A 62 24.06 -18.38 -38.63
CA ALA A 62 24.15 -18.73 -37.22
C ALA A 62 22.89 -18.32 -36.45
N ALA A 63 22.41 -19.20 -35.56
CA ALA A 63 21.36 -18.91 -34.59
C ALA A 63 21.94 -19.01 -33.17
N PHE A 64 21.71 -17.99 -32.34
CA PHE A 64 22.30 -17.93 -31.00
C PHE A 64 21.41 -17.19 -30.00
N HIS A 65 21.50 -17.56 -28.73
CA HIS A 65 20.78 -16.88 -27.64
C HIS A 65 21.65 -15.79 -27.04
N ALA A 66 21.12 -14.58 -26.93
CA ALA A 66 21.79 -13.45 -26.29
C ALA A 66 20.78 -12.62 -25.46
N PRO A 67 21.25 -11.83 -24.47
CA PRO A 67 20.41 -10.87 -23.78
C PRO A 67 19.74 -9.91 -24.77
N VAL A 68 18.48 -9.56 -24.53
CA VAL A 68 17.80 -8.57 -25.36
C VAL A 68 18.52 -7.23 -25.20
N SER A 69 19.08 -6.74 -26.31
CA SER A 69 19.87 -5.53 -26.41
C SER A 69 19.50 -4.78 -27.69
N ALA A 70 19.79 -3.49 -27.76
CA ALA A 70 19.65 -2.68 -28.98
C ALA A 70 20.69 -3.03 -30.06
N SER A 71 21.81 -3.63 -29.67
CA SER A 71 22.88 -4.10 -30.55
C SER A 71 23.42 -5.43 -30.03
N VAL A 72 23.70 -6.36 -30.94
CA VAL A 72 24.24 -7.67 -30.61
C VAL A 72 25.18 -8.17 -31.71
N ASP A 73 26.37 -8.58 -31.32
CA ASP A 73 27.35 -9.14 -32.23
C ASP A 73 27.12 -10.65 -32.42
N CYS A 74 27.18 -11.10 -33.68
CA CYS A 74 27.14 -12.53 -33.99
C CYS A 74 28.43 -13.22 -33.54
N PRO A 75 28.38 -14.27 -32.69
CA PRO A 75 29.58 -14.97 -32.22
C PRO A 75 30.28 -15.77 -33.32
N SER A 76 29.63 -15.99 -34.46
CA SER A 76 30.21 -16.75 -35.57
C SER A 76 30.95 -15.88 -36.59
N CYS A 77 30.46 -14.68 -36.90
CA CYS A 77 31.04 -13.82 -37.95
C CYS A 77 31.40 -12.40 -37.48
N GLY A 78 31.02 -12.02 -36.26
CA GLY A 78 31.28 -10.70 -35.71
C GLY A 78 30.42 -9.57 -36.29
N SER A 79 29.39 -9.88 -37.08
CA SER A 79 28.47 -8.86 -37.61
C SER A 79 27.52 -8.39 -36.51
N ASP A 80 27.35 -7.08 -36.40
CA ASP A 80 26.39 -6.43 -35.49
C ASP A 80 24.96 -6.48 -36.07
N GLN A 81 23.98 -6.78 -35.21
CA GLN A 81 22.56 -6.77 -35.53
C GLN A 81 21.87 -5.72 -34.66
N THR A 82 21.29 -4.71 -35.30
CA THR A 82 20.59 -3.58 -34.65
C THR A 82 19.14 -3.48 -35.12
N TRP A 83 18.27 -2.97 -34.25
CA TRP A 83 16.83 -2.79 -34.49
C TRP A 83 16.33 -1.44 -33.99
#